data_AF-A0A2W5PIH9-F1
#
_entry.id   AF-A0A2W5PIH9-F1
#
_cell.length_a   1.000
_cell.length_b   1.000
_cell.length_c   1.000
_cell.angle_alpha   90.00
_cell.angle_beta   90.00
_cell.angle_gamma   90.00
#
_symmetry.space_group_name_H-M   'P 1'
#
loop_
_entity.id
_entity.type
_entity.pdbx_description
1 polymer ?
#
loop_
_entity_poly.entity_id
_entity_poly.type
_entity_poly.pdbx_seq_one_letter_code
_entity_poly.pdbx_strand_id
1 'polypeptide(L)' 'MSLGATGARFAHAQGGPVRIGAMLPMSGIGAEAGAAWLNGIKAAQMQWNENGGLLGRQIEIVVRDDKF' A
#
# COMPACT_ATOMS: atom_id res chain seq x y z
N MET A 1 36.77 -3.27 -34.81
CA MET A 1 35.57 -2.47 -34.50
C MET A 1 34.58 -3.40 -33.82
N SER A 2 34.34 -3.23 -32.52
CA SER A 2 33.42 -4.08 -31.75
C SER A 2 32.22 -3.20 -31.36
N LEU A 3 31.07 -3.45 -31.97
CA LEU A 3 29.80 -2.85 -31.55
C LEU A 3 29.38 -3.52 -30.23
N GLY A 4 29.59 -2.81 -29.12
CA GLY A 4 29.02 -3.19 -27.83
C GLY A 4 27.51 -2.97 -27.88
N ALA A 5 26.73 -4.05 -27.84
CA ALA A 5 25.29 -3.98 -27.69
C ALA A 5 24.95 -3.49 -26.28
N THR A 6 24.56 -2.23 -26.16
CA THR A 6 23.95 -1.67 -24.97
C THR A 6 22.60 -2.37 -24.77
N GLY A 7 22.59 -3.44 -23.97
CA GLY A 7 21.38 -4.19 -23.66
C GLY A 7 20.33 -3.23 -23.08
N ALA A 8 19.21 -3.10 -23.78
CA ALA A 8 18.09 -2.28 -23.33
C ALA A 8 17.62 -2.78 -21.96
N ARG A 9 17.78 -1.94 -20.93
CA ARG A 9 17.19 -2.18 -19.61
C ARG A 9 15.70 -1.89 -19.73
N PHE A 10 14.91 -2.94 -19.96
CA PHE A 10 13.46 -2.83 -19.85
C PHE A 10 13.09 -2.55 -18.40
N ALA A 11 12.48 -1.39 -18.15
CA ALA A 11 11.89 -1.10 -16.85
C ALA A 11 10.72 -2.07 -16.63
N HIS A 12 10.84 -2.98 -15.66
CA HIS A 12 9.72 -3.79 -15.22
C HIS A 12 8.72 -2.89 -14.49
N ALA A 13 7.54 -2.69 -15.08
CA ALA A 13 6.41 -2.10 -14.39
C ALA A 13 6.08 -2.97 -13.17
N GLN A 14 5.88 -2.35 -11.99
CA GLN A 14 5.45 -3.09 -10.81
C GLN A 14 3.99 -3.51 -10.97
N GLY A 15 3.78 -4.75 -11.44
CA GLY A 15 2.47 -5.28 -11.81
C GLY A 15 1.51 -5.57 -10.64
N GLY A 16 1.89 -5.27 -9.40
CA GLY A 16 1.09 -5.53 -8.20
C GLY A 16 0.62 -4.27 -7.48
N PRO A 17 -0.28 -4.40 -6.50
CA PRO A 17 -0.75 -3.26 -5.70
C PRO A 17 0.37 -2.61 -4.90
N VAL A 18 0.15 -1.36 -4.49
CA VAL A 18 0.96 -0.69 -3.47
C VAL A 18 0.50 -1.17 -2.11
N ARG A 19 1.33 -1.99 -1.45
CA ARG A 19 1.06 -2.48 -0.10
C ARG A 19 1.50 -1.47 0.94
N ILE A 20 0.57 -1.08 1.81
CA ILE A 20 0.81 -0.15 2.91
C ILE A 20 0.56 -0.89 4.22
N GLY A 21 1.58 -0.95 5.08
CA GLY A 21 1.44 -1.49 6.43
C GLY A 21 0.79 -0.47 7.37
N ALA A 22 -0.26 -0.87 8.08
CA ALA A 22 -0.88 -0.09 9.13
C ALA A 22 -0.67 -0.81 10.48
N MET A 23 0.20 -0.25 11.32
CA MET A 23 0.38 -0.67 12.72
C MET A 23 -0.55 0.16 13.59
N LEU A 24 -1.55 -0.48 14.20
CA LEU A 24 -2.60 0.18 14.96
C LEU A 24 -2.84 -0.61 16.27
N PRO A 25 -3.32 0.05 17.34
CA PRO A 25 -3.72 -0.64 18.57
C PRO A 25 -5.04 -1.36 18.34
N MET A 26 -4.97 -2.60 17.87
CA MET A 26 -6.15 -3.39 17.51
C MET A 26 -6.65 -4.23 18.69
N SER A 27 -5.97 -4.18 19.83
CA SER A 27 -6.34 -4.82 21.09
C SER A 27 -6.05 -3.92 22.30
N GLY A 28 -6.40 -4.38 23.51
CA GLY A 28 -6.17 -3.64 24.74
C GLY A 28 -7.01 -2.35 24.86
N ILE A 29 -6.53 -1.40 25.66
CA ILE A 29 -7.24 -0.14 25.94
C ILE A 29 -7.36 0.77 24.71
N GLY A 30 -6.52 0.56 23.69
CA GLY A 30 -6.50 1.36 22.46
C GLY A 30 -7.41 0.85 21.35
N ALA A 31 -8.08 -0.30 21.52
CA ALA A 31 -8.81 -1.00 20.46
C ALA A 31 -9.87 -0.14 19.74
N GLU A 32 -10.61 0.68 20.49
CA GLU A 32 -11.64 1.56 19.92
C GLU A 32 -11.03 2.62 19.00
N ALA A 33 -9.94 3.25 19.43
CA ALA A 33 -9.21 4.21 18.63
C ALA A 33 -8.60 3.54 17.38
N GLY A 34 -7.99 2.37 17.54
CA GLY A 34 -7.45 1.60 16.42
C GLY A 34 -8.51 1.23 15.37
N ALA A 35 -9.71 0.87 15.80
CA ALA A 35 -10.84 0.61 14.89
C ALA A 35 -11.27 1.88 14.13
N ALA A 36 -11.37 3.01 14.81
CA ALA A 36 -11.70 4.30 14.17
C ALA A 36 -10.63 4.71 13.14
N TRP A 37 -9.35 4.55 13.48
CA TRP A 37 -8.24 4.83 12.57
C TRP A 37 -8.25 3.92 11.35
N LEU A 38 -8.47 2.61 11.55
CA LEU A 38 -8.57 1.66 10.44
C LEU A 38 -9.73 2.01 9.49
N ASN A 39 -10.86 2.45 10.02
CA ASN A 39 -12.00 2.87 9.18
C ASN A 39 -11.64 4.10 8.33
N GLY A 40 -10.94 5.08 8.89
CA GLY A 40 -10.44 6.24 8.14
C GLY A 40 -9.45 5.85 7.04
N ILE A 41 -8.51 4.95 7.34
CA ILE A 41 -7.55 4.42 6.37
C ILE A 41 -8.26 3.69 5.22
N LYS A 42 -9.25 2.84 5.54
CA LYS A 42 -10.05 2.12 4.53
C LYS A 42 -10.89 3.06 3.67
N ALA A 43 -11.44 4.11 4.25
CA ALA A 43 -12.19 5.12 3.49
C ALA A 43 -11.28 5.83 2.47
N ALA A 44 -10.07 6.23 2.87
CA ALA A 44 -9.10 6.83 1.96
C ALA A 44 -8.63 5.85 0.87
N GLN A 45 -8.35 4.60 1.25
CA GLN A 45 -7.98 3.54 0.32
C GLN A 45 -9.05 3.33 -0.75
N MET A 46 -10.33 3.26 -0.34
CA MET A 46 -11.47 3.11 -1.24
C MET A 46 -11.55 4.27 -2.23
N GLN A 47 -11.54 5.52 -1.73
CA GLN A 47 -11.59 6.72 -2.56
C GLN A 47 -10.46 6.77 -3.58
N TRP A 48 -9.24 6.37 -3.20
CA TRP A 48 -8.11 6.36 -4.14
C TRP A 48 -8.23 5.26 -5.17
N ASN A 49 -8.61 4.05 -4.74
CA ASN A 49 -8.77 2.90 -5.63
C ASN A 49 -9.87 3.12 -6.68
N GLU A 50 -10.98 3.77 -6.29
CA GLU A 50 -12.06 4.19 -7.19
C GLU A 50 -11.58 5.24 -8.21
N ASN A 51 -10.61 6.08 -7.84
CA ASN A 51 -10.00 7.09 -8.72
C ASN A 51 -8.76 6.60 -9.49
N GLY A 52 -8.63 5.29 -9.67
CA GLY A 52 -7.53 4.69 -10.45
C GLY A 52 -6.28 4.32 -9.65
N GLY A 53 -6.33 4.46 -8.33
CA GLY A 53 -5.24 4.11 -7.41
C GLY A 53 -4.07 5.08 -7.45
N LEU A 54 -2.99 4.74 -6.75
CA LEU A 54 -1.78 5.54 -6.69
C LEU A 54 -0.91 5.23 -7.92
N LEU A 55 -0.73 6.22 -8.80
CA LEU A 55 0.05 6.09 -10.03
C LEU A 55 -0.43 4.90 -10.90
N GLY A 56 -1.75 4.68 -10.96
CA GLY A 56 -2.36 3.57 -11.70
C GLY A 56 -2.32 2.22 -10.99
N ARG A 57 -1.90 2.17 -9.72
CA ARG A 57 -1.81 0.93 -8.93
C ARG A 57 -2.77 0.96 -7.76
N GLN A 58 -3.52 -0.12 -7.58
CA GLN A 58 -4.42 -0.29 -6.45
C GLN A 58 -3.64 -0.30 -5.12
N ILE A 59 -4.22 0.30 -4.09
CA ILE A 59 -3.70 0.28 -2.73
C ILE A 59 -4.27 -0.94 -2.00
N GLU A 60 -3.39 -1.67 -1.32
CA GLU A 60 -3.71 -2.78 -0.42
C GLU A 60 -3.24 -2.41 1.00
N ILE A 61 -4.15 -2.37 1.96
CA ILE A 61 -3.83 -2.10 3.36
C ILE A 61 -3.57 -3.42 4.10
N VAL A 62 -2.38 -3.55 4.68
CA VAL A 62 -1.99 -4.68 5.52
C VAL A 62 -2.00 -4.24 6.97
N VAL A 63 -2.98 -4.72 7.73
CA VAL A 63 -3.17 -4.32 9.14
C VAL A 63 -2.39 -5.26 10.07
N ARG A 64 -1.72 -4.68 11.06
CA ARG A 64 -1.06 -5.40 12.15
C ARG A 64 -1.37 -4.70 13.48
N ASP A 65 -1.68 -5.52 14.48
CA ASP A 65 -1.79 -5.05 15.86
C ASP A 65 -0.39 -4.70 16.39
N ASP A 66 -0.24 -3.51 16.96
CA ASP A 66 1.02 -3.08 17.59
C ASP A 66 1.20 -3.63 19.02
N LYS A 67 0.13 -4.18 19.62
CA LYS A 67 0.09 -4.74 20.99
C LYS A 67 0.67 -3.79 22.03
N PHE A 68 0.24 -2.52 21.97
CA PHE A 68 0.51 -1.53 23.00
C PHE A 68 0.02 -1.97 24.39
#